data_AF-A0A9Q4L075-F1
#
_entry.id   AF-A0A9Q4L075-F1
#
_cell.length_a   1.000
_cell.length_b   1.000
_cell.length_c   1.000
_cell.angle_alpha   90.00
_cell.angle_beta   90.00
_cell.angle_gamma   90.00
#
_symmetry.space_group_name_H-M   'P 1'
#
loop_
_entity.id
_entity.type
_entity.pdbx_description
1 polymer ?
#
loop_
_entity_poly.entity_id
_entity_poly.type
_entity_poly.pdbx_seq_one_letter_code
_entity_poly.pdbx_strand_id
1 'polypeptide(L)' 'METRCPLCRRLVPSDAQHWCRCGKAMDSRCYDAHDDWCAVRSGDAWIGALER' A
#
# COMPACT_ATOMS: atom_id res chain seq x y z
N MET A 1 6.33 10.95 -13.06
CA MET A 1 5.94 11.03 -11.64
C MET A 1 6.43 9.76 -10.97
N GLU A 2 6.93 9.83 -9.74
CA GLU A 2 7.49 8.68 -9.03
C GLU A 2 7.01 8.72 -7.59
N THR A 3 6.74 7.55 -7.00
CA THR A 3 6.27 7.45 -5.62
C THR A 3 7.24 6.62 -4.80
N ARG A 4 7.30 6.89 -3.51
CA ARG A 4 8.09 6.08 -2.59
C ARG A 4 7.23 4.92 -2.10
N CYS A 5 7.66 3.70 -2.39
CA CYS A 5 6.99 2.51 -1.87
C CYS A 5 7.02 2.52 -0.33
N PRO A 6 5.87 2.40 0.36
CA PRO A 6 5.82 2.42 1.82
C PRO A 6 6.50 1.21 2.48
N LEU A 7 6.70 0.11 1.72
CA LEU A 7 7.28 -1.13 2.23
C LEU A 7 8.80 -1.19 2.06
N CYS A 8 9.27 -1.19 0.81
CA CYS A 8 10.69 -1.29 0.53
C CYS A 8 11.41 0.08 0.52
N ARG A 9 10.67 1.19 0.68
CA ARG A 9 11.17 2.58 0.67
C ARG A 9 11.88 3.02 -0.61
N ARG A 10 11.87 2.18 -1.66
CA ARG A 10 12.41 2.48 -3.00
C ARG A 10 11.51 3.47 -3.74
N LEU A 11 12.12 4.28 -4.60
CA LEU A 11 11.41 5.10 -5.58
C LEU A 11 10.91 4.22 -6.73
N VAL A 12 9.61 4.29 -6.99
CA VAL A 12 8.91 3.48 -7.99
C VAL A 12 8.42 4.42 -9.10
N PRO A 13 8.88 4.23 -10.34
CA PRO A 13 8.45 5.05 -11.46
C PRO A 13 6.98 4.75 -11.82
N SER A 14 6.25 5.73 -12.38
CA SER A 14 4.82 5.63 -12.68
C SER A 14 4.39 4.39 -13.45
N ASP A 15 5.22 3.87 -14.34
CA ASP A 15 4.95 2.66 -15.12
C ASP A 15 5.00 1.37 -14.29
N ALA A 16 5.69 1.38 -13.15
CA ALA A 16 5.84 0.24 -12.24
C ALA A 16 5.03 0.40 -10.94
N GLN A 17 4.26 1.49 -10.80
CA GLN A 17 3.42 1.74 -9.63
C GLN A 17 2.13 0.93 -9.68
N HIS A 18 1.87 0.16 -8.63
CA HIS A 18 0.59 -0.49 -8.37
C HIS A 18 -0.18 0.23 -7.28
N TRP A 19 -1.45 0.49 -7.55
CA TRP A 19 -2.38 1.12 -6.61
C TRP A 19 -3.18 0.05 -5.89
N CYS A 20 -3.03 0.01 -4.56
CA CYS A 20 -3.88 -0.80 -3.73
C CYS A 20 -5.19 -0.06 -3.41
N ARG A 21 -6.27 -0.83 -3.18
CA ARG A 21 -7.56 -0.31 -2.73
C ARG A 21 -7.49 0.42 -1.39
N CYS A 22 -6.43 0.22 -0.59
CA CYS A 22 -6.15 1.02 0.60
C CYS A 22 -5.66 2.45 0.32
N GLY A 23 -5.55 2.84 -0.95
CA GLY A 23 -5.11 4.19 -1.37
C GLY A 23 -3.59 4.37 -1.43
N LYS A 24 -2.81 3.32 -1.16
CA LYS A 24 -1.34 3.36 -1.24
C LYS A 24 -0.85 2.92 -2.61
N ALA A 25 0.08 3.68 -3.19
CA ALA A 25 0.86 3.30 -4.36
C ALA A 25 2.18 2.65 -3.95
N MET A 26 2.55 1.55 -4.60
CA MET A 26 3.73 0.77 -4.25
C MET A 26 4.31 0.00 -5.44
N ASP A 27 5.50 -0.57 -5.26
CA ASP A 27 6.12 -1.49 -6.21
C ASP A 27 5.27 -2.76 -6.38
N SER A 28 5.22 -3.34 -7.58
CA SER A 28 4.43 -4.54 -7.88
C SER A 28 4.81 -5.76 -7.02
N ARG A 29 6.07 -5.94 -6.68
CA ARG A 29 6.49 -7.04 -5.78
C ARG A 29 6.02 -6.81 -4.35
N CYS A 30 6.04 -5.55 -3.93
CA CYS A 30 5.53 -5.14 -2.62
C CYS A 30 4.00 -5.19 -2.57
N TYR A 31 3.32 -4.96 -3.69
CA TYR A 31 1.87 -5.07 -3.81
C TYR A 31 1.41 -6.51 -3.56
N ASP A 32 2.04 -7.50 -4.19
CA ASP A 32 1.67 -8.91 -4.02
C ASP A 32 1.82 -9.34 -2.55
N ALA A 33 2.95 -8.98 -1.94
CA ALA A 33 3.18 -9.21 -0.52
C ALA A 33 2.22 -8.42 0.38
N HIS A 34 1.80 -7.22 -0.02
CA HIS A 34 0.84 -6.38 0.72
C HIS A 34 -0.59 -6.90 0.62
N ASP A 35 -0.96 -7.50 -0.51
CA ASP A 35 -2.33 -7.88 -0.83
C ASP A 35 -2.90 -8.85 0.21
N ASP A 36 -2.06 -9.75 0.72
CA ASP A 36 -2.38 -10.78 1.72
C ASP A 36 -2.76 -10.19 3.10
N TRP A 37 -2.09 -9.13 3.55
CA TRP A 37 -2.36 -8.49 4.85
C TRP A 37 -2.98 -7.08 4.71
N CYS A 38 -3.49 -6.74 3.52
CA CYS A 38 -4.08 -5.43 3.28
C CYS A 38 -5.31 -5.22 4.15
N ALA A 39 -5.27 -4.22 5.04
CA ALA A 39 -6.36 -3.87 5.97
C ALA A 39 -7.71 -3.51 5.29
N VAL A 40 -7.74 -3.29 3.97
CA VAL A 40 -8.98 -3.03 3.21
C VAL A 40 -9.52 -4.30 2.54
N ARG A 41 -8.71 -5.35 2.37
CA ARG A 41 -9.14 -6.66 1.83
C ARG A 41 -9.37 -7.70 2.92
N SER A 42 -8.51 -7.75 3.92
CA SER A 42 -8.81 -8.45 5.16
C SER A 42 -9.98 -7.72 5.79
N GLY A 43 -11.14 -8.38 5.88
CA GLY A 43 -12.37 -7.82 6.45
C GLY A 43 -12.28 -7.45 7.93
N ASP A 44 -11.08 -7.40 8.50
CA ASP A 44 -10.75 -6.73 9.76
C ASP A 44 -10.82 -5.21 9.56
N ALA A 45 -12.04 -4.72 9.37
CA ALA A 45 -12.35 -3.38 9.81
C ALA A 45 -12.06 -3.29 11.33
N TRP A 46 -11.59 -2.12 11.77
CA TRP A 46 -11.34 -1.67 13.17
C TRP A 46 -9.91 -1.94 13.69
N ILE A 47 -9.17 -0.99 14.28
CA ILE A 47 -9.52 0.02 15.30
C ILE A 47 -8.76 1.34 15.05
N GLY A 48 -9.44 2.45 15.31
CA GLY A 48 -8.98 3.82 15.07
C GLY A 48 -7.74 4.27 15.84
N ALA A 49 -7.07 5.27 15.28
CA ALA A 49 -6.17 6.15 15.99
C ALA A 49 -6.29 7.56 15.39
N LEU A 50 -7.39 8.24 15.71
CA LEU A 50 -7.43 9.70 15.74
C LEU A 50 -8.35 10.18 16.87
N GLU A 51 -7.82 10.16 18.08
CA GLU A 51 -8.11 11.13 19.14
C GLU A 51 -6.76 11.84 19.35
N ARG A 52 -6.58 13.17 19.36
CA ARG A 52 -7.37 14.32 19.80
C ARG A 52 -6.88 15.58 19.08
#